data_AF-A0A7X0Z8L5-F1
#
_entry.id   AF-A0A7X0Z8L5-F1
#
_cell.length_a   1.000
_cell.length_b   1.000
_cell.length_c   1.000
_cell.angle_alpha   90.00
_cell.angle_beta   90.00
_cell.angle_gamma   90.00
#
_symmetry.space_group_name_H-M   'P 1'
#
loop_
_entity.id
_entity.type
_entity.pdbx_description
1 polymer ?
#
loop_
_entity_poly.entity_id
_entity_poly.type
_entity_poly.pdbx_seq_one_letter_code
_entity_poly.pdbx_strand_id
1 'polypeptide(L)' 'MQAYFEKLQAELMEVNPNLTSDEALWWVEMLWSDFEASYAKAGYPYRGEEYASDYVAKQIKQHGASLHLVERKDRN' A
#
# COMPACT_ATOMS: atom_id res chain seq x y z
N MET A 1 -11.15 4.95 6.13
CA MET A 1 -9.69 4.75 6.03
C MET A 1 -9.13 3.63 6.91
N GLN A 2 -9.16 3.76 8.25
CA GLN A 2 -8.42 2.86 9.15
C GLN A 2 -8.74 1.37 8.98
N ALA A 3 -10.02 1.02 8.79
CA ALA A 3 -10.43 -0.36 8.53
C ALA A 3 -9.85 -0.94 7.21
N TYR A 4 -9.63 -0.11 6.19
CA TYR A 4 -8.97 -0.55 4.96
C TYR A 4 -7.48 -0.82 5.21
N PHE A 5 -6.82 0.01 6.00
CA PHE A 5 -5.41 -0.17 6.31
C PHE A 5 -5.17 -1.44 7.12
N GLU A 6 -5.98 -1.71 8.14
CA GLU A 6 -5.89 -2.95 8.93
C GLU A 6 -6.08 -4.20 8.05
N LYS A 7 -7.05 -4.17 7.14
CA LYS A 7 -7.30 -5.27 6.19
C LYS A 7 -6.12 -5.47 5.24
N LEU A 8 -5.63 -4.39 4.63
CA LEU A 8 -4.53 -4.44 3.66
C LEU A 8 -3.20 -4.83 4.32
N GLN A 9 -2.97 -4.38 5.56
CA GLN A 9 -1.82 -4.77 6.37
C GLN A 9 -1.83 -6.28 6.62
N ALA A 10 -2.97 -6.82 7.06
CA ALA A 10 -3.12 -8.26 7.25
C ALA A 10 -2.86 -9.03 5.94
N GLU A 11 -3.45 -8.59 4.83
CA GLU A 11 -3.23 -9.21 3.52
C GLU A 11 -1.76 -9.17 3.09
N LEU A 12 -1.05 -8.07 3.33
CA LEU A 12 0.36 -7.94 3.01
C LEU A 12 1.24 -8.85 3.89
N MET A 13 0.92 -8.98 5.18
CA MET A 13 1.63 -9.91 6.07
C MET A 13 1.43 -11.37 5.67
N GLU A 14 0.23 -11.73 5.18
CA GLU A 14 -0.03 -13.07 4.64
C GLU A 14 0.78 -13.32 3.36
N VAL A 15 0.89 -12.32 2.48
CA VAL A 15 1.65 -12.42 1.22
C VAL A 15 3.16 -12.41 1.44
N ASN A 16 3.65 -11.69 2.45
CA ASN A 16 5.06 -11.50 2.71
C ASN A 16 5.40 -11.68 4.20
N PRO A 17 5.72 -12.92 4.62
CA PRO A 17 6.07 -13.21 6.02
C PRO A 17 7.43 -12.64 6.46
N ASN A 18 8.19 -12.00 5.57
CA ASN A 18 9.43 -11.33 5.91
C ASN A 18 9.22 -9.90 6.43
N LEU A 19 8.01 -9.35 6.30
CA LEU A 19 7.68 -8.03 6.84
C LEU A 19 7.15 -8.17 8.26
N THR A 20 7.61 -7.28 9.14
CA THR A 20 6.94 -7.06 10.41
C THR A 20 5.64 -6.29 10.23
N SER A 21 4.80 -6.29 11.26
CA SER A 21 3.51 -5.57 11.28
C SER A 21 3.66 -4.10 10.91
N ASP A 22 4.63 -3.40 11.51
CA ASP A 22 4.86 -1.98 11.27
C ASP A 22 5.35 -1.71 9.84
N GLU A 23 6.17 -2.59 9.29
CA GLU A 23 6.65 -2.48 7.92
C GLU A 23 5.54 -2.72 6.90
N ALA A 24 4.67 -3.70 7.16
CA ALA A 24 3.50 -3.95 6.33
C ALA A 24 2.55 -2.72 6.33
N LEU A 25 2.29 -2.13 7.50
CA LEU A 25 1.47 -0.91 7.58
C LEU A 25 2.10 0.23 6.79
N TRP A 26 3.39 0.47 6.97
CA TRP A 26 4.12 1.51 6.25
C TRP A 26 4.01 1.35 4.73
N TRP A 27 4.17 0.12 4.21
CA TRP A 27 4.01 -0.17 2.78
C TRP A 27 2.59 0.11 2.29
N VAL A 28 1.57 -0.25 3.07
CA VAL A 28 0.16 0.04 2.74
C VAL A 28 -0.07 1.54 2.65
N GLU A 29 0.38 2.31 3.65
CA GLU A 29 0.25 3.77 3.67
C GLU A 29 0.99 4.43 2.51
N MET A 30 2.20 3.94 2.19
CA MET A 30 3.01 4.46 1.10
C MET A 30 2.36 4.20 -0.26
N LEU A 31 1.90 2.97 -0.52
CA LEU A 31 1.20 2.61 -1.76
C LEU A 31 -0.10 3.39 -1.94
N TRP A 32 -0.83 3.63 -0.84
CA TRP A 32 -2.05 4.43 -0.85
C TRP A 32 -1.76 5.89 -1.20
N SER A 33 -0.78 6.49 -0.53
CA SER A 33 -0.36 7.88 -0.77
C SER A 33 0.15 8.07 -2.21
N ASP A 34 0.94 7.13 -2.73
CA ASP A 34 1.43 7.15 -4.10
C ASP A 34 0.28 7.07 -5.12
N PHE A 35 -0.71 6.22 -4.86
CA PHE A 35 -1.93 6.16 -5.64
C PHE A 35 -2.69 7.50 -5.64
N GLU A 36 -2.98 8.08 -4.47
CA GLU A 36 -3.72 9.34 -4.37
C GLU A 36 -2.98 10.50 -5.07
N ALA A 37 -1.66 10.57 -4.92
CA ALA A 37 -0.83 11.57 -5.58
C ALA A 37 -0.84 11.41 -7.11
N SER A 38 -0.67 10.19 -7.61
CA SER A 38 -0.71 9.87 -9.04
C SER A 38 -2.10 10.13 -9.65
N TYR A 39 -3.15 9.78 -8.91
CA TYR A 39 -4.53 9.97 -9.32
C TYR A 39 -4.91 11.45 -9.40
N ALA A 40 -4.54 12.24 -8.39
CA ALA A 40 -4.73 13.69 -8.39
C ALA A 40 -3.96 14.36 -9.54
N LYS A 41 -2.71 13.95 -9.77
CA LYS A 41 -1.88 14.48 -10.87
C LYS A 41 -2.48 14.20 -12.25
N ALA A 42 -3.15 13.07 -12.42
CA ALA A 42 -3.82 12.70 -13.67
C ALA A 42 -5.15 13.45 -13.91
N GLY A 43 -5.59 14.30 -12.96
CA GLY A 43 -6.79 15.12 -13.10
C GLY A 43 -8.10 14.34 -13.00
N TYR A 44 -8.06 13.11 -12.49
CA TYR A 44 -9.28 12.30 -12.31
C TYR A 44 -10.03 12.70 -11.03
N PRO A 45 -11.38 12.68 -11.04
CA PRO A 45 -12.18 12.91 -9.86
C PRO A 45 -11.99 11.78 -8.85
N TYR A 46 -11.63 12.09 -7.61
CA TYR A 46 -11.40 11.12 -6.55
C TYR A 46 -12.58 10.14 -6.43
N ARG A 47 -12.29 8.84 -6.49
CA ARG A 47 -13.29 7.76 -6.51
C ARG A 47 -13.61 7.18 -5.13
N GLY A 48 -13.07 7.77 -4.06
CA GLY A 48 -13.28 7.30 -2.71
C GLY A 48 -12.27 6.24 -2.25
N GLU A 49 -12.33 5.95 -0.96
CA GLU A 49 -11.39 5.06 -0.26
C GLU A 49 -11.48 3.59 -0.73
N GLU A 50 -12.67 3.13 -1.14
CA GLU A 50 -12.86 1.76 -1.63
C GLU A 50 -12.01 1.50 -2.88
N TYR A 51 -12.00 2.46 -3.82
CA TYR A 51 -11.22 2.34 -5.05
C TYR A 51 -9.71 2.35 -4.78
N ALA A 52 -9.26 3.20 -3.85
CA ALA A 52 -7.87 3.21 -3.40
C ALA A 52 -7.48 1.87 -2.74
N SER A 53 -8.35 1.33 -1.89
CA SER A 53 -8.13 0.02 -1.26
C SER A 53 -8.01 -1.10 -2.28
N ASP A 54 -8.89 -1.14 -3.29
CA ASP A 54 -8.85 -2.14 -4.35
C ASP A 54 -7.57 -2.04 -5.20
N TYR A 55 -7.09 -0.81 -5.43
CA TYR A 55 -5.83 -0.58 -6.12
C TYR A 55 -4.64 -1.10 -5.30
N VAL A 56 -4.56 -0.73 -4.02
CA VAL A 56 -3.47 -1.15 -3.12
C VAL A 56 -3.48 -2.67 -2.94
N ALA A 57 -4.65 -3.31 -2.79
CA ALA A 57 -4.76 -4.77 -2.73
C ALA A 57 -4.17 -5.46 -3.98
N LYS A 58 -4.39 -4.89 -5.18
CA LYS A 58 -3.77 -5.41 -6.40
C LYS A 58 -2.25 -5.28 -6.38
N GLN A 59 -1.72 -4.14 -5.90
CA GLN A 59 -0.27 -3.94 -5.76
C GLN A 59 0.34 -4.94 -4.76
N ILE A 60 -0.32 -5.19 -3.63
CA ILE A 60 0.09 -6.20 -2.64
C ILE A 60 0.15 -7.58 -3.29
N LYS A 61 -0.88 -7.99 -4.04
CA LYS A 61 -0.88 -9.30 -4.72
C LYS A 61 0.21 -9.44 -5.77
N GLN A 62 0.53 -8.37 -6.50
CA GLN A 62 1.51 -8.39 -7.59
C GLN A 62 2.95 -8.29 -7.10
N HIS A 63 3.20 -7.46 -6.08
CA HIS A 63 4.54 -7.05 -5.69
C HIS A 63 4.85 -7.27 -4.20
N GLY A 64 3.84 -7.57 -3.38
CA GLY A 64 3.92 -7.67 -1.92
C GLY A 64 5.01 -8.62 -1.44
N ALA A 65 5.16 -9.78 -2.09
CA ALA A 65 6.13 -10.82 -1.74
C ALA A 65 7.59 -10.35 -1.81
N SER A 66 7.88 -9.33 -2.64
CA SER A 66 9.22 -8.78 -2.84
C SER A 66 9.47 -7.44 -2.15
N LEU A 67 8.50 -6.88 -1.42
CA LEU A 67 8.64 -5.55 -0.83
C LEU A 67 9.76 -5.45 0.21
N HIS A 68 10.14 -6.56 0.85
CA HIS A 68 11.27 -6.61 1.78
C HIS A 68 12.64 -6.45 1.09
N LEU A 69 12.69 -6.62 -0.24
CA LEU A 69 13.90 -6.44 -1.04
C LEU A 69 14.08 -4.99 -1.52
N VAL A 70 13.04 -4.16 -1.40
CA VAL A 70 13.10 -2.77 -1.84
C VAL A 70 13.90 -1.97 -0.82
N GLU A 71 15.01 -1.41 -1.29
CA GLU A 71 15.89 -0.59 -0.46
C GLU A 71 15.14 0.67 -0.02
N ARG A 72 15.00 0.85 1.30
CA ARG A 72 14.43 2.08 1.85
C ARG A 72 15.45 3.18 1.70
N LYS A 73 15.14 4.18 0.89
CA LYS A 73 15.86 5.44 0.97
C LYS A 73 15.31 6.19 2.17
N ASP A 74 16.05 6.18 3.28
CA ASP A 74 15.75 7.04 4.41
C ASP A 74 15.59 8.48 3.91
N ARG A 75 14.48 9.12 4.31
CA ARG A 75 14.25 10.55 4.08
C ARG A 75 15.24 11.30 4.98
N ASN A 76 16.44 11.51 4.47
CA ASN A 76 17.43 12.42 5.06
C ASN A 76 17.04 13.88 4.80
#